data_AF-A0A9X7PJB1-F1
#
_entry.id   AF-A0A9X7PJB1-F1
#
_cell.length_a   1.000
_cell.length_b   1.000
_cell.length_c   1.000
_cell.angle_alpha   90.00
_cell.angle_beta   90.00
_cell.angle_gamma   90.00
#
_symmetry.space_group_name_H-M   'P 1'
#
loop_
_entity.id
_entity.type
_entity.pdbx_description
1 polymer ?
#
loop_
_entity_poly.entity_id
_entity_poly.type
_entity_poly.pdbx_seq_one_letter_code
_entity_poly.pdbx_strand_id
1 'polypeptide(L)'
;MHKTDGNGDWIAREWKSFTITAALQGFVGGWGVWYDDALVSIERTGRFIAGTWAPEAGEDGPRPGGDGTWTRFIGRIGAVALRAAAPSTRPARREVLLNFLESWAESPFADPSYRFRIGRLAAEGPFGVRGAGGSTHGAAVATYWPVKGKRRLLEARTGDDAPGLPGELLYAEDAHRGWGGPEQLRRLVALVRERGPMPWDPAAVVELSDACGISRPAAALTLSGNPGTGGYYTPFLDKDERAALGLKTAEAESGRAELGRLRDADRVALLADVLPEDPADLWEPGGLRRVAARTAEAWREQQGVRPRPPEQTWQAALALETPIPATDLCHLFLDPARAPLPPGFYLRAWPCPPEHRALRTVWDVMGFPDANAVVDAVFTGLPWAYADLPAGDPVRDGAPEVVRVMREVLARKDSPAKVLYAGVVGGSGGSARWDWLTGGACDRMMDRITAGDLPPGRYESDPRACAPALVAEVADRLGPAEDAAALYLQLLTLPVPSDRNVRRWNGWTPARHRAAVGELVGRGLVVEDKRARAGRSVFLPGPWAHAAKPLPPMELWKTSLLGAVLTGGDGVRTPAQVRAVPPLPGTLPELFAAAWQRVRNGEGPSASAA
;
A
#
# COMPACT_ATOMS: atom_id res chain seq x y z
N MET A 1 -16.71 -29.86 -28.27
CA MET A 1 -17.06 -30.03 -29.71
C MET A 1 -17.94 -28.85 -30.07
N HIS A 2 -17.33 -27.74 -30.51
CA HIS A 2 -18.06 -26.51 -30.83
C HIS A 2 -18.48 -26.52 -32.29
N LYS A 3 -19.78 -26.35 -32.55
CA LYS A 3 -20.28 -26.03 -33.88
C LYS A 3 -19.76 -24.65 -34.25
N THR A 4 -18.95 -24.62 -35.29
CA THR A 4 -18.53 -23.45 -36.03
C THR A 4 -19.74 -22.84 -36.72
N ASP A 5 -20.14 -21.63 -36.33
CA ASP A 5 -20.97 -20.80 -37.19
C ASP A 5 -20.07 -20.32 -38.34
N GLY A 6 -20.32 -20.85 -39.52
CA GLY A 6 -19.55 -20.54 -40.73
C GLY A 6 -19.83 -19.13 -41.23
N ASN A 7 -19.00 -18.17 -40.83
CA ASN A 7 -18.58 -17.02 -41.66
C ASN A 7 -17.61 -16.11 -40.87
N GLY A 8 -16.32 -16.14 -41.23
CA GLY A 8 -15.28 -15.17 -40.84
C GLY A 8 -14.36 -15.61 -39.69
N ASP A 9 -13.07 -15.25 -39.82
CA ASP A 9 -11.97 -15.57 -38.89
C ASP A 9 -12.28 -15.13 -37.46
N TRP A 10 -12.43 -16.12 -36.59
CA TRP A 10 -12.58 -15.91 -35.14
C TRP A 10 -11.24 -15.47 -34.54
N ILE A 11 -11.17 -14.23 -34.03
CA ILE A 11 -9.94 -13.71 -33.41
C ILE A 11 -9.97 -13.91 -31.90
N ALA A 12 -11.07 -13.60 -31.19
CA ALA A 12 -11.14 -13.88 -29.76
C ALA A 12 -11.24 -15.39 -29.51
N ARG A 13 -10.55 -15.90 -28.48
CA ARG A 13 -10.64 -17.32 -28.10
C ARG A 13 -11.32 -17.46 -26.76
N GLU A 14 -11.88 -18.64 -26.50
CA GLU A 14 -12.30 -19.00 -25.15
C GLU A 14 -11.08 -19.22 -24.26
N TRP A 15 -11.11 -18.65 -23.06
CA TRP A 15 -10.05 -18.77 -22.07
C TRP A 15 -10.67 -19.09 -20.73
N LYS A 16 -10.01 -19.89 -19.91
CA LYS A 16 -10.48 -20.12 -18.54
C LYS A 16 -10.63 -18.79 -17.80
N SER A 17 -11.78 -18.57 -17.19
CA SER A 17 -12.15 -17.41 -16.37
C SER A 17 -11.04 -16.95 -15.42
N PHE A 18 -10.42 -17.91 -14.73
CA PHE A 18 -9.29 -17.67 -13.84
C PHE A 18 -8.07 -17.07 -14.57
N THR A 19 -7.76 -17.55 -15.76
CA THR A 19 -6.63 -17.05 -16.57
C THR A 19 -6.89 -15.63 -17.07
N ILE A 20 -8.13 -15.33 -17.50
CA ILE A 20 -8.53 -13.96 -17.89
C ILE A 20 -8.39 -13.01 -16.70
N THR A 21 -8.94 -13.39 -15.56
CA THR A 21 -8.89 -12.58 -14.34
C THR A 21 -7.46 -12.34 -13.86
N ALA A 22 -6.59 -13.35 -13.96
CA ALA A 22 -5.18 -13.21 -13.64
C ALA A 22 -4.40 -12.35 -14.64
N ALA A 23 -4.80 -12.36 -15.91
CA ALA A 23 -4.19 -11.51 -16.94
C ALA A 23 -4.58 -10.02 -16.77
N LEU A 24 -5.84 -9.76 -16.44
CA LEU A 24 -6.41 -8.41 -16.22
C LEU A 24 -6.34 -7.95 -14.76
N GLN A 25 -5.57 -8.65 -13.93
CA GLN A 25 -5.35 -8.35 -12.52
C GLN A 25 -4.92 -6.88 -12.33
N GLY A 26 -5.46 -6.18 -11.32
CA GLY A 26 -5.21 -4.75 -11.12
C GLY A 26 -6.17 -3.84 -11.90
N PHE A 27 -6.76 -4.33 -12.99
CA PHE A 27 -7.78 -3.61 -13.75
C PHE A 27 -9.17 -4.08 -13.40
N VAL A 28 -9.42 -5.39 -13.40
CA VAL A 28 -10.72 -5.96 -13.04
C VAL A 28 -10.80 -6.27 -11.55
N GLY A 29 -11.98 -6.07 -10.97
CA GLY A 29 -12.24 -6.51 -9.61
C GLY A 29 -12.21 -8.03 -9.56
N GLY A 30 -11.60 -8.61 -8.52
CA GLY A 30 -11.52 -10.06 -8.33
C GLY A 30 -12.87 -10.75 -8.06
N TRP A 31 -13.95 -9.98 -7.91
CA TRP A 31 -15.35 -10.43 -7.85
C TRP A 31 -16.05 -10.41 -9.21
N GLY A 32 -15.39 -9.89 -10.25
CA GLY A 32 -15.96 -9.75 -11.57
C GLY A 32 -16.14 -11.10 -12.22
N VAL A 33 -17.34 -11.34 -12.75
CA VAL A 33 -17.71 -12.63 -13.33
C VAL A 33 -17.22 -12.70 -14.77
N TRP A 34 -15.90 -12.86 -14.97
CA TRP A 34 -15.30 -13.05 -16.29
C TRP A 34 -15.37 -14.53 -16.67
N TYR A 35 -16.51 -14.97 -17.20
CA TYR A 35 -16.74 -16.35 -17.64
C TYR A 35 -15.78 -16.78 -18.76
N ASP A 36 -15.75 -18.08 -19.04
CA ASP A 36 -14.82 -18.67 -20.01
C ASP A 36 -15.01 -18.10 -21.45
N ASP A 37 -16.20 -17.58 -21.75
CA ASP A 37 -16.61 -16.97 -23.01
C ASP A 37 -16.61 -15.42 -22.99
N ALA A 38 -16.03 -14.79 -21.96
CA ALA A 38 -16.13 -13.33 -21.78
C ALA A 38 -15.53 -12.55 -22.97
N LEU A 39 -14.34 -12.92 -23.47
CA LEU A 39 -13.71 -12.23 -24.61
C LEU A 39 -14.51 -12.43 -25.90
N VAL A 40 -15.06 -13.62 -26.11
CA VAL A 40 -15.96 -13.94 -27.23
C VAL A 40 -17.21 -13.07 -27.18
N SER A 41 -17.81 -12.91 -26.01
CA SER A 41 -19.00 -12.09 -25.81
C SER A 41 -18.72 -10.59 -26.06
N ILE A 42 -17.51 -10.12 -25.72
CA ILE A 42 -17.06 -8.76 -26.04
C ILE A 42 -16.90 -8.60 -27.56
N GLU A 43 -16.24 -9.53 -28.24
CA GLU A 43 -16.09 -9.52 -29.71
C GLU A 43 -17.46 -9.51 -30.40
N ARG A 44 -18.38 -10.40 -29.98
CA ARG A 44 -19.76 -10.46 -30.49
C ARG A 44 -20.51 -9.16 -30.28
N THR A 45 -20.30 -8.49 -29.14
CA THR A 45 -20.86 -7.16 -28.89
C THR A 45 -20.34 -6.14 -29.90
N GLY A 46 -19.04 -6.16 -30.21
CA GLY A 46 -18.44 -5.32 -31.26
C GLY A 46 -19.03 -5.60 -32.65
N ARG A 47 -19.17 -6.88 -33.01
CA ARG A 47 -19.79 -7.28 -34.29
C ARG A 47 -21.27 -6.88 -34.39
N PHE A 48 -22.02 -6.99 -33.29
CA PHE A 48 -23.38 -6.48 -33.21
C PHE A 48 -23.43 -4.97 -33.47
N ILE A 49 -22.58 -4.19 -32.81
CA ILE A 49 -22.50 -2.73 -33.01
C ILE A 49 -22.15 -2.40 -34.47
N ALA A 50 -21.18 -3.10 -35.06
CA ALA A 50 -20.79 -2.96 -36.46
C ALA A 50 -21.88 -3.44 -37.46
N GLY A 51 -22.88 -4.19 -37.01
CA GLY A 51 -23.89 -4.80 -37.89
C GLY A 51 -23.40 -6.00 -38.69
N THR A 52 -22.30 -6.63 -38.28
CA THR A 52 -21.70 -7.81 -38.93
C THR A 52 -22.10 -9.13 -38.25
N TRP A 53 -22.95 -9.04 -37.23
CA TRP A 53 -23.57 -10.16 -36.53
C TRP A 53 -24.95 -9.76 -35.99
N ALA A 54 -25.88 -10.69 -35.94
CA ALA A 54 -27.22 -10.52 -35.38
C ALA A 54 -27.53 -11.67 -34.39
N PRO A 55 -28.29 -11.39 -33.32
CA PRO A 55 -28.70 -12.42 -32.35
C PRO A 55 -29.62 -13.47 -32.97
N GLU A 56 -29.65 -14.66 -32.35
CA GLU A 56 -30.55 -15.75 -32.79
C GLU A 56 -32.02 -15.38 -32.55
N ALA A 57 -32.94 -16.08 -33.22
CA ALA A 57 -34.37 -15.86 -33.04
C ALA A 57 -34.79 -16.06 -31.57
N GLY A 58 -35.31 -15.01 -30.93
CA GLY A 58 -35.70 -15.00 -29.53
C GLY A 58 -34.64 -14.48 -28.56
N GLU A 59 -33.45 -14.08 -29.04
CA GLU A 59 -32.46 -13.36 -28.26
C GLU A 59 -32.58 -11.84 -28.47
N ASP A 60 -32.62 -11.08 -27.38
CA ASP A 60 -32.81 -9.63 -27.42
C ASP A 60 -31.51 -8.84 -27.70
N GLY A 61 -30.36 -9.52 -27.89
CA GLY A 61 -29.04 -8.89 -28.09
C GLY A 61 -27.86 -9.81 -27.72
N PRO A 62 -26.61 -9.33 -27.84
CA PRO A 62 -25.44 -10.10 -27.46
C PRO A 62 -25.44 -10.41 -25.95
N ARG A 63 -24.95 -11.60 -25.57
CA ARG A 63 -24.76 -11.94 -24.16
C ARG A 63 -23.74 -11.00 -23.51
N PRO A 64 -23.92 -10.60 -22.24
CA PRO A 64 -22.97 -9.76 -21.55
C PRO A 64 -21.56 -10.38 -21.49
N GLY A 65 -20.56 -9.62 -21.93
CA GLY A 65 -19.16 -9.93 -21.70
C GLY A 65 -18.82 -9.84 -20.21
N GLY A 66 -18.91 -10.96 -19.52
CA GLY A 66 -18.67 -11.05 -18.08
C GLY A 66 -19.52 -10.10 -17.25
N ASP A 67 -18.88 -9.32 -16.37
CA ASP A 67 -19.58 -8.35 -15.50
C ASP A 67 -19.74 -6.94 -16.09
N GLY A 68 -19.45 -6.78 -17.37
CA GLY A 68 -19.52 -5.50 -18.08
C GLY A 68 -18.40 -4.52 -17.74
N THR A 69 -17.46 -4.86 -16.84
CA THR A 69 -16.37 -3.95 -16.47
C THR A 69 -15.36 -3.70 -17.59
N TRP A 70 -15.34 -4.53 -18.62
CA TRP A 70 -14.53 -4.33 -19.83
C TRP A 70 -14.83 -3.00 -20.54
N THR A 71 -16.05 -2.47 -20.41
CA THR A 71 -16.47 -1.20 -21.04
C THR A 71 -15.58 -0.01 -20.66
N ARG A 72 -14.92 -0.05 -19.49
CA ARG A 72 -13.98 1.01 -19.08
C ARG A 72 -12.70 1.08 -19.93
N PHE A 73 -12.39 0.01 -20.66
CA PHE A 73 -11.24 -0.03 -21.56
C PHE A 73 -11.51 0.71 -22.88
N ILE A 74 -12.78 1.07 -23.17
CA ILE A 74 -13.11 1.93 -24.32
C ILE A 74 -12.41 3.28 -24.15
N GLY A 75 -11.54 3.58 -25.12
CA GLY A 75 -10.62 4.73 -25.11
C GLY A 75 -9.44 4.62 -24.16
N ARG A 76 -9.36 3.59 -23.31
CA ARG A 76 -8.32 3.43 -22.26
C ARG A 76 -7.59 2.09 -22.36
N ILE A 77 -7.59 1.48 -23.54
CA ILE A 77 -7.02 0.15 -23.76
C ILE A 77 -5.48 0.14 -23.62
N GLY A 78 -4.84 1.31 -23.62
CA GLY A 78 -3.43 1.51 -23.31
C GLY A 78 -2.97 0.85 -22.01
N ALA A 79 -3.84 0.79 -20.99
CA ALA A 79 -3.53 0.11 -19.73
C ALA A 79 -3.28 -1.40 -19.92
N VAL A 80 -4.10 -2.06 -20.76
CA VAL A 80 -3.99 -3.49 -21.10
C VAL A 80 -2.77 -3.72 -21.99
N ALA A 81 -2.53 -2.83 -22.95
CA ALA A 81 -1.35 -2.85 -23.81
C ALA A 81 -0.04 -2.77 -23.02
N LEU A 82 0.07 -1.84 -22.06
CA LEU A 82 1.23 -1.73 -21.18
C LEU A 82 1.46 -3.01 -20.38
N ARG A 83 0.40 -3.60 -19.84
CA ARG A 83 0.47 -4.88 -19.11
C ARG A 83 0.94 -6.02 -20.02
N ALA A 84 0.51 -6.08 -21.28
CA ALA A 84 0.95 -7.10 -22.22
C ALA A 84 2.46 -7.00 -22.53
N ALA A 85 2.96 -5.78 -22.69
CA ALA A 85 4.38 -5.50 -22.95
C ALA A 85 5.28 -5.69 -21.72
N ALA A 86 4.75 -5.62 -20.50
CA ALA A 86 5.55 -5.65 -19.27
C ALA A 86 6.34 -6.97 -19.08
N PRO A 87 7.58 -6.92 -18.57
CA PRO A 87 8.42 -8.10 -18.34
C PRO A 87 7.92 -9.01 -17.21
N SER A 88 7.17 -8.45 -16.25
CA SER A 88 6.56 -9.23 -15.17
C SER A 88 5.35 -10.06 -15.62
N THR A 89 4.82 -9.84 -16.83
CA THR A 89 3.69 -10.63 -17.34
C THR A 89 4.17 -12.01 -17.79
N ARG A 90 3.61 -13.08 -17.23
CA ARG A 90 3.96 -14.45 -17.63
C ARG A 90 3.49 -14.78 -19.05
N PRO A 91 4.18 -15.66 -19.80
CA PRO A 91 3.81 -15.99 -21.19
C PRO A 91 2.33 -16.36 -21.39
N ALA A 92 1.77 -17.23 -20.54
CA ALA A 92 0.37 -17.63 -20.64
C ALA A 92 -0.61 -16.46 -20.44
N ARG A 93 -0.33 -15.56 -19.49
CA ARG A 93 -1.15 -14.34 -19.26
C ARG A 93 -0.98 -13.34 -20.39
N ARG A 94 0.24 -13.22 -20.93
CA ARG A 94 0.55 -12.36 -22.08
C ARG A 94 -0.24 -12.77 -23.31
N GLU A 95 -0.32 -14.07 -23.62
CA GLU A 95 -1.10 -14.53 -24.78
C GLU A 95 -2.60 -14.18 -24.65
N VAL A 96 -3.18 -14.23 -23.44
CA VAL A 96 -4.56 -13.76 -23.23
C VAL A 96 -4.69 -12.27 -23.54
N LEU A 97 -3.75 -11.45 -23.07
CA LEU A 97 -3.77 -10.01 -23.31
C LEU A 97 -3.56 -9.67 -24.79
N LEU A 98 -2.63 -10.35 -25.47
CA LEU A 98 -2.40 -10.15 -26.90
C LEU A 98 -3.62 -10.56 -27.71
N ASN A 99 -4.24 -11.70 -27.40
CA ASN A 99 -5.48 -12.13 -28.06
C ASN A 99 -6.63 -11.13 -27.84
N PHE A 100 -6.73 -10.57 -26.63
CA PHE A 100 -7.71 -9.54 -26.33
C PHE A 100 -7.45 -8.25 -27.13
N LEU A 101 -6.20 -7.81 -27.23
CA LEU A 101 -5.81 -6.62 -28.00
C LEU A 101 -6.00 -6.81 -29.51
N GLU A 102 -5.70 -7.99 -30.05
CA GLU A 102 -5.97 -8.37 -31.45
C GLU A 102 -7.47 -8.29 -31.76
N SER A 103 -8.31 -8.90 -30.91
CA SER A 103 -9.77 -8.82 -31.07
C SER A 103 -10.28 -7.39 -30.92
N TRP A 104 -9.71 -6.61 -30.01
CA TRP A 104 -10.08 -5.21 -29.80
C TRP A 104 -9.75 -4.33 -31.01
N ALA A 105 -8.61 -4.57 -31.67
CA ALA A 105 -8.17 -3.83 -32.86
C ALA A 105 -9.11 -3.99 -34.06
N GLU A 106 -9.77 -5.14 -34.20
CA GLU A 106 -10.75 -5.41 -35.26
C GLU A 106 -12.18 -5.00 -34.89
N SER A 107 -12.37 -4.39 -33.72
CA SER A 107 -13.70 -4.02 -33.21
C SER A 107 -13.96 -2.51 -33.35
N PRO A 108 -15.25 -2.09 -33.35
CA PRO A 108 -15.62 -0.68 -33.25
C PRO A 108 -15.01 0.05 -32.04
N PHE A 109 -14.59 -0.68 -30.99
CA PHE A 109 -14.05 -0.07 -29.78
C PHE A 109 -12.67 0.57 -29.98
N ALA A 110 -11.94 0.21 -31.04
CA ALA A 110 -10.68 0.84 -31.43
C ALA A 110 -10.86 1.91 -32.52
N ASP A 111 -11.98 1.90 -33.25
CA ASP A 111 -12.21 2.78 -34.39
C ASP A 111 -12.59 4.21 -33.92
N PRO A 112 -11.80 5.24 -34.27
CA PRO A 112 -12.04 6.62 -33.84
C PRO A 112 -13.30 7.26 -34.45
N SER A 113 -13.90 6.65 -35.48
CA SER A 113 -15.18 7.09 -36.04
C SER A 113 -16.35 6.83 -35.09
N TYR A 114 -16.22 5.87 -34.17
CA TYR A 114 -17.22 5.59 -33.16
C TYR A 114 -17.10 6.53 -31.96
N ARG A 115 -18.24 7.02 -31.47
CA ARG A 115 -18.40 7.71 -30.19
C ARG A 115 -19.21 6.82 -29.27
N PHE A 116 -18.69 6.58 -28.07
CA PHE A 116 -19.35 5.73 -27.10
C PHE A 116 -19.86 6.52 -25.91
N ARG A 117 -20.99 6.11 -25.36
CA ARG A 117 -21.49 6.55 -24.06
C ARG A 117 -21.71 5.37 -23.14
N ILE A 118 -21.32 5.51 -21.89
CA ILE A 118 -21.51 4.49 -20.86
C ILE A 118 -22.46 5.06 -19.81
N GLY A 119 -23.49 4.30 -19.46
CA GLY A 119 -24.56 4.84 -18.63
C GLY A 119 -25.41 3.80 -17.92
N ARG A 120 -26.57 4.23 -17.44
CA ARG A 120 -27.62 3.36 -16.93
C ARG A 120 -28.99 3.73 -17.47
N LEU A 121 -29.81 2.69 -17.64
CA LEU A 121 -31.20 2.77 -18.06
C LEU A 121 -32.10 2.14 -17.00
N ALA A 122 -33.30 2.67 -16.81
CA ALA A 122 -34.42 1.95 -16.20
C ALA A 122 -35.13 1.17 -17.29
N ALA A 123 -34.89 -0.14 -17.34
CA ALA A 123 -35.42 -1.04 -18.36
C ALA A 123 -35.55 -2.46 -17.81
N GLU A 124 -36.63 -3.13 -18.21
CA GLU A 124 -36.87 -4.55 -17.94
C GLU A 124 -36.24 -5.41 -19.05
N GLY A 125 -35.68 -6.58 -18.70
CA GLY A 125 -35.13 -7.52 -19.70
C GLY A 125 -33.79 -7.13 -20.33
N PRO A 126 -33.07 -8.07 -20.99
CA PRO A 126 -31.87 -7.78 -21.76
C PRO A 126 -32.23 -6.99 -23.04
N PHE A 127 -31.26 -6.29 -23.63
CA PHE A 127 -31.50 -5.58 -24.88
C PHE A 127 -30.22 -5.37 -25.70
N GLY A 128 -30.43 -5.28 -27.01
CA GLY A 128 -29.51 -4.90 -28.04
C GLY A 128 -30.32 -4.26 -29.15
N VAL A 129 -30.20 -2.95 -29.29
CA VAL A 129 -30.92 -2.16 -30.29
C VAL A 129 -29.93 -1.59 -31.29
N ARG A 130 -30.31 -1.60 -32.57
CA ARG A 130 -29.66 -0.85 -33.65
C ARG A 130 -30.70 0.08 -34.26
N GLY A 131 -30.25 1.21 -34.82
CA GLY A 131 -31.10 2.29 -35.34
C GLY A 131 -32.38 1.81 -36.03
N ALA A 132 -33.50 2.48 -35.75
CA ALA A 132 -34.79 2.17 -36.35
C ALA A 132 -34.75 2.33 -37.88
N GLY A 133 -35.43 1.45 -38.61
CA GLY A 133 -35.62 1.57 -40.07
C GLY A 133 -34.40 1.28 -40.94
N GLY A 134 -33.35 0.62 -40.42
CA GLY A 134 -32.16 0.25 -41.19
C GLY A 134 -31.00 1.24 -41.11
N SER A 135 -31.06 2.26 -40.24
CA SER A 135 -29.90 3.13 -39.96
C SER A 135 -28.81 2.36 -39.21
N THR A 136 -27.59 2.40 -39.73
CA THR A 136 -26.38 1.80 -39.12
C THR A 136 -25.66 2.74 -38.16
N HIS A 137 -26.18 3.97 -37.93
CA HIS A 137 -25.44 5.06 -37.29
C HIS A 137 -25.49 5.08 -35.76
N GLY A 138 -26.31 4.22 -35.14
CA GLY A 138 -26.44 4.13 -33.68
C GLY A 138 -26.79 2.72 -33.21
N ALA A 139 -26.14 2.26 -32.14
CA ALA A 139 -26.42 1.00 -31.45
C ALA A 139 -26.37 1.16 -29.94
N ALA A 140 -27.17 0.40 -29.20
CA ALA A 140 -27.10 0.36 -27.74
C ALA A 140 -27.30 -1.07 -27.23
N VAL A 141 -26.50 -1.47 -26.25
CA VAL A 141 -26.49 -2.82 -25.69
C VAL A 141 -26.46 -2.80 -24.16
N ALA A 142 -27.12 -3.78 -23.56
CA ALA A 142 -26.99 -4.07 -22.14
C ALA A 142 -25.66 -4.80 -21.86
N THR A 143 -24.79 -4.22 -21.05
CA THR A 143 -23.46 -4.81 -20.76
C THR A 143 -23.41 -5.62 -19.47
N TYR A 144 -24.52 -5.69 -18.74
CA TYR A 144 -24.63 -6.45 -17.50
C TYR A 144 -26.07 -6.87 -17.19
N TRP A 145 -26.21 -7.83 -16.27
CA TRP A 145 -27.47 -8.31 -15.70
C TRP A 145 -28.25 -7.17 -15.02
N PRO A 146 -29.59 -7.24 -14.94
CA PRO A 146 -30.39 -6.19 -14.33
C PRO A 146 -30.17 -6.20 -12.81
N VAL A 147 -30.09 -5.02 -12.19
CA VAL A 147 -30.00 -4.87 -10.74
C VAL A 147 -31.05 -3.86 -10.28
N LYS A 148 -32.08 -4.34 -9.57
CA LYS A 148 -33.20 -3.51 -9.08
C LYS A 148 -33.85 -2.67 -10.20
N GLY A 149 -34.19 -3.30 -11.33
CA GLY A 149 -34.82 -2.65 -12.50
C GLY A 149 -33.90 -1.72 -13.30
N LYS A 150 -32.58 -1.75 -13.05
CA LYS A 150 -31.59 -0.90 -13.75
C LYS A 150 -30.63 -1.74 -14.57
N ARG A 151 -30.32 -1.25 -15.77
CA ARG A 151 -29.36 -1.84 -16.72
C ARG A 151 -28.14 -0.94 -16.91
N ARG A 152 -26.97 -1.55 -17.13
CA ARG A 152 -25.79 -0.82 -17.64
C ARG A 152 -25.92 -0.69 -19.15
N LEU A 153 -25.74 0.53 -19.65
CA LEU A 153 -25.83 0.90 -21.05
C LEU A 153 -24.43 1.08 -21.62
N LEU A 154 -24.17 0.46 -22.77
CA LEU A 154 -23.16 0.91 -23.71
C LEU A 154 -23.87 1.36 -24.99
N GLU A 155 -23.67 2.61 -25.35
CA GLU A 155 -24.18 3.21 -26.58
C GLU A 155 -23.02 3.53 -27.51
N ALA A 156 -23.20 3.29 -28.80
CA ALA A 156 -22.23 3.52 -29.85
C ALA A 156 -22.87 4.32 -30.99
N ARG A 157 -22.16 5.32 -31.50
CA ARG A 157 -22.63 6.20 -32.58
C ARG A 157 -21.52 6.46 -33.59
N THR A 158 -21.85 6.47 -34.88
CA THR A 158 -20.93 6.91 -35.96
C THR A 158 -21.35 8.26 -36.57
N GLY A 159 -22.42 8.87 -36.03
CA GLY A 159 -22.93 10.20 -36.38
C GLY A 159 -23.77 10.79 -35.22
N ASP A 160 -24.67 11.72 -35.52
CA ASP A 160 -25.52 12.37 -34.49
C ASP A 160 -26.77 11.55 -34.14
N ASP A 161 -27.10 10.53 -34.93
CA ASP A 161 -28.25 9.65 -34.74
C ASP A 161 -28.14 8.86 -33.42
N ALA A 162 -29.13 9.04 -32.55
CA ALA A 162 -29.25 8.27 -31.32
C ALA A 162 -30.03 6.96 -31.56
N PRO A 163 -29.60 5.82 -30.99
CA PRO A 163 -30.41 4.60 -31.01
C PRO A 163 -31.68 4.77 -30.17
N GLY A 164 -32.77 4.12 -30.58
CA GLY A 164 -34.02 4.07 -29.80
C GLY A 164 -33.85 3.19 -28.56
N LEU A 165 -33.69 3.79 -27.39
CA LEU A 165 -33.46 3.07 -26.14
C LEU A 165 -34.77 2.45 -25.61
N PRO A 166 -34.74 1.21 -25.05
CA PRO A 166 -35.94 0.50 -24.60
C PRO A 166 -36.46 0.95 -23.21
N GLY A 167 -35.95 2.06 -22.67
CA GLY A 167 -36.29 2.54 -21.33
C GLY A 167 -35.74 3.94 -21.04
N GLU A 168 -36.00 4.44 -19.84
CA GLU A 168 -35.61 5.79 -19.42
C GLU A 168 -34.11 5.86 -19.11
N LEU A 169 -33.41 6.82 -19.75
CA LEU A 169 -31.99 7.08 -19.49
C LEU A 169 -31.81 7.76 -18.14
N LEU A 170 -31.18 7.06 -17.20
CA LEU A 170 -30.90 7.58 -15.86
C LEU A 170 -29.68 8.51 -15.86
N TYR A 171 -28.61 8.07 -16.52
CA TYR A 171 -27.42 8.88 -16.81
C TYR A 171 -26.61 8.22 -17.93
N ALA A 172 -25.85 9.01 -18.67
CA ALA A 172 -24.81 8.54 -19.57
C ALA A 172 -23.67 9.55 -19.59
N GLU A 173 -22.45 9.04 -19.70
CA GLU A 173 -21.23 9.83 -19.82
C GLU A 173 -20.53 9.40 -21.11
N ASP A 174 -19.94 10.37 -21.83
CA ASP A 174 -19.11 10.06 -22.98
C ASP A 174 -17.89 9.22 -22.53
N ALA A 175 -17.60 8.17 -23.28
CA ALA A 175 -16.41 7.39 -23.06
C ALA A 175 -15.17 8.23 -23.39
N HIS A 176 -14.06 7.89 -22.74
CA HIS A 176 -12.78 8.53 -23.01
C HIS A 176 -12.35 8.31 -24.46
N ARG A 177 -11.56 9.24 -24.98
CA ARG A 177 -10.93 9.15 -26.29
C ARG A 177 -9.44 9.35 -26.09
N GLY A 178 -8.70 8.27 -26.30
CA GLY A 178 -7.29 8.18 -25.95
C GLY A 178 -6.56 7.17 -26.80
N TRP A 179 -5.38 6.80 -26.36
CA TRP A 179 -4.50 5.85 -27.06
C TRP A 179 -5.17 4.50 -27.33
N GLY A 180 -4.88 3.89 -28.48
CA GLY A 180 -5.30 2.51 -28.80
C GLY A 180 -6.13 2.36 -30.06
N GLY A 181 -5.81 3.11 -31.11
CA GLY A 181 -6.39 2.87 -32.44
C GLY A 181 -5.95 1.53 -33.05
N PRO A 182 -6.57 1.06 -34.15
CA PRO A 182 -6.32 -0.27 -34.70
C PRO A 182 -4.85 -0.51 -35.06
N GLU A 183 -4.21 0.47 -35.72
CA GLU A 183 -2.80 0.38 -36.10
C GLU A 183 -1.86 0.35 -34.89
N GLN A 184 -2.13 1.16 -33.85
CA GLN A 184 -1.33 1.15 -32.62
C GLN A 184 -1.40 -0.21 -31.91
N LEU A 185 -2.59 -0.80 -31.84
CA LEU A 185 -2.79 -2.11 -31.22
C LEU A 185 -2.09 -3.21 -32.01
N ARG A 186 -2.30 -3.29 -33.32
CA ARG A 186 -1.62 -4.27 -34.20
C ARG A 186 -0.11 -4.12 -34.12
N ARG A 187 0.39 -2.88 -34.15
CA ARG A 187 1.83 -2.58 -34.06
C ARG A 187 2.43 -3.05 -32.73
N LEU A 188 1.77 -2.74 -31.61
CA LEU A 188 2.21 -3.19 -30.29
C LEU A 188 2.23 -4.73 -30.20
N VAL A 189 1.15 -5.39 -30.64
CA VAL A 189 1.05 -6.85 -30.62
C VAL A 189 2.20 -7.49 -31.42
N ALA A 190 2.45 -6.99 -32.64
CA ALA A 190 3.56 -7.47 -33.47
C ALA A 190 4.91 -7.30 -32.77
N LEU A 191 5.18 -6.12 -32.19
CA LEU A 191 6.42 -5.85 -31.47
C LEU A 191 6.62 -6.78 -30.27
N VAL A 192 5.58 -7.03 -29.48
CA VAL A 192 5.66 -7.95 -28.33
C VAL A 192 5.92 -9.38 -28.79
N ARG A 193 5.30 -9.83 -29.90
CA ARG A 193 5.53 -11.17 -30.47
C ARG A 193 6.94 -11.32 -31.05
N GLU A 194 7.46 -10.29 -31.71
CA GLU A 194 8.78 -10.29 -32.36
C GLU A 194 9.94 -10.11 -31.38
N ARG A 195 9.82 -9.15 -30.45
CA ARG A 195 10.90 -8.69 -29.57
C ARG A 195 10.78 -9.20 -28.14
N GLY A 196 9.64 -9.79 -27.78
CA GLY A 196 9.32 -10.14 -26.40
C GLY A 196 8.93 -8.93 -25.55
N PRO A 197 9.00 -9.03 -24.21
CA PRO A 197 8.63 -7.94 -23.33
C PRO A 197 9.54 -6.70 -23.50
N MET A 198 9.01 -5.53 -23.14
CA MET A 198 9.80 -4.30 -23.11
C MET A 198 10.94 -4.39 -22.07
N PRO A 199 12.06 -3.67 -22.28
CA PRO A 199 13.14 -3.59 -21.30
C PRO A 199 12.66 -2.98 -19.96
N TRP A 200 13.08 -3.56 -18.83
CA TRP A 200 12.80 -2.99 -17.51
C TRP A 200 13.85 -1.94 -17.14
N ASP A 201 13.43 -0.75 -16.73
CA ASP A 201 14.31 0.32 -16.23
C ASP A 201 14.01 0.63 -14.75
N PRO A 202 14.83 0.16 -13.81
CA PRO A 202 14.69 0.50 -12.39
C PRO A 202 14.78 2.01 -12.10
N ALA A 203 15.47 2.80 -12.93
CA ALA A 203 15.55 4.24 -12.72
C ALA A 203 14.21 4.94 -13.02
N ALA A 204 13.45 4.46 -14.03
CA ALA A 204 12.10 4.95 -14.30
C ALA A 204 11.16 4.74 -13.11
N VAL A 205 11.34 3.64 -12.36
CA VAL A 205 10.59 3.38 -11.13
C VAL A 205 10.91 4.41 -10.05
N VAL A 206 12.19 4.74 -9.86
CA VAL A 206 12.62 5.74 -8.88
C VAL A 206 12.11 7.12 -9.26
N GLU A 207 12.23 7.51 -10.53
CA GLU A 207 11.71 8.78 -11.06
C GLU A 207 10.20 8.93 -10.88
N LEU A 208 9.41 7.87 -11.17
CA LEU A 208 7.98 7.87 -10.91
C LEU A 208 7.67 7.99 -9.42
N SER A 209 8.39 7.25 -8.58
CA SER A 209 8.24 7.30 -7.13
C SER A 209 8.50 8.71 -6.58
N ASP A 210 9.56 9.39 -7.07
CA ASP A 210 9.87 10.78 -6.75
C ASP A 210 8.77 11.75 -7.20
N ALA A 211 8.36 11.65 -8.46
CA ALA A 211 7.41 12.58 -9.05
C ALA A 211 5.98 12.48 -8.48
N CYS A 212 5.63 11.33 -7.89
CA CYS A 212 4.28 11.04 -7.39
C CYS A 212 4.17 11.00 -5.85
N GLY A 213 5.29 10.91 -5.13
CA GLY A 213 5.30 10.72 -3.68
C GLY A 213 4.75 9.35 -3.24
N ILE A 214 4.91 8.33 -4.09
CA ILE A 214 4.52 6.94 -3.81
C ILE A 214 5.72 6.07 -3.51
N SER A 215 5.52 4.91 -2.90
CA SER A 215 6.62 3.97 -2.67
C SER A 215 7.19 3.41 -3.98
N ARG A 216 8.48 3.02 -3.94
CA ARG A 216 9.14 2.34 -5.07
C ARG A 216 8.36 1.09 -5.54
N PRO A 217 7.82 0.23 -4.65
CA PRO A 217 7.00 -0.90 -5.08
C PRO A 217 5.69 -0.49 -5.75
N ALA A 218 5.00 0.54 -5.26
CA ALA A 218 3.80 1.06 -5.91
C ALA A 218 4.12 1.62 -7.31
N ALA A 219 5.22 2.35 -7.47
CA ALA A 219 5.68 2.82 -8.77
C ALA A 219 5.99 1.67 -9.75
N ALA A 220 6.68 0.62 -9.28
CA ALA A 220 7.00 -0.55 -10.09
C ALA A 220 5.74 -1.30 -10.56
N LEU A 221 4.77 -1.48 -9.66
CA LEU A 221 3.49 -2.10 -9.97
C LEU A 221 2.73 -1.31 -11.05
N THR A 222 2.65 0.02 -10.90
CA THR A 222 2.02 0.92 -11.87
C THR A 222 2.69 0.85 -13.25
N LEU A 223 4.03 0.97 -13.32
CA LEU A 223 4.76 0.92 -14.60
C LEU A 223 4.71 -0.47 -15.28
N SER A 224 4.44 -1.52 -14.52
CA SER A 224 4.24 -2.87 -15.06
C SER A 224 2.81 -3.13 -15.57
N GLY A 225 1.95 -2.11 -15.57
CA GLY A 225 0.54 -2.25 -15.91
C GLY A 225 -0.24 -3.12 -14.93
N ASN A 226 0.22 -3.28 -13.68
CA ASN A 226 -0.46 -4.06 -12.66
C ASN A 226 -0.63 -3.25 -11.37
N PRO A 227 -1.48 -2.21 -11.37
CA PRO A 227 -1.67 -1.31 -10.24
C PRO A 227 -2.44 -1.94 -9.04
N GLY A 228 -2.32 -3.25 -8.82
CA GLY A 228 -2.39 -3.80 -7.46
C GLY A 228 -3.72 -4.37 -6.95
N THR A 229 -4.34 -5.33 -7.64
CA THR A 229 -5.42 -6.13 -7.01
C THR A 229 -5.38 -7.61 -7.36
N GLY A 230 -5.02 -8.48 -6.41
CA GLY A 230 -5.42 -9.90 -6.45
C GLY A 230 -6.80 -10.10 -5.86
N GLY A 231 -7.64 -10.90 -6.52
CA GLY A 231 -8.83 -11.49 -5.90
C GLY A 231 -8.44 -12.61 -4.93
N TYR A 232 -9.35 -13.00 -4.03
CA TYR A 232 -9.14 -14.09 -3.06
C TYR A 232 -8.60 -15.38 -3.71
N TYR A 233 -8.98 -15.65 -4.96
CA TYR A 233 -8.61 -16.85 -5.70
C TYR A 233 -7.32 -16.72 -6.52
N THR A 234 -6.82 -15.51 -6.79
CA THR A 234 -5.67 -15.29 -7.69
C THR A 234 -4.45 -14.80 -6.90
N PRO A 235 -3.37 -15.61 -6.79
CA PRO A 235 -2.14 -15.18 -6.13
C PRO A 235 -1.60 -13.88 -6.73
N PHE A 236 -1.25 -12.92 -5.88
CA PHE A 236 -0.66 -11.65 -6.30
C PHE A 236 0.85 -11.78 -6.46
N LEU A 237 1.31 -11.71 -7.71
CA LEU A 237 2.69 -11.88 -8.18
C LEU A 237 3.42 -13.11 -7.64
N ASP A 238 3.82 -14.02 -8.53
CA ASP A 238 4.70 -15.12 -8.13
C ASP A 238 6.17 -14.67 -7.92
N LYS A 239 7.06 -15.62 -7.60
CA LYS A 239 8.48 -15.35 -7.34
C LYS A 239 9.19 -14.68 -8.52
N ASP A 240 8.96 -15.12 -9.75
CA ASP A 240 9.68 -14.58 -10.91
C ASP A 240 9.05 -13.28 -11.37
N GLU A 241 7.72 -13.11 -11.22
CA GLU A 241 7.07 -11.82 -11.48
C GLU A 241 7.62 -10.74 -10.54
N ARG A 242 7.84 -11.06 -9.26
CA ARG A 242 8.50 -10.16 -8.31
C ARG A 242 9.97 -9.91 -8.64
N ALA A 243 10.70 -10.94 -9.06
CA ALA A 243 12.10 -10.81 -9.46
C ALA A 243 12.26 -9.88 -10.67
N ALA A 244 11.37 -9.98 -11.66
CA ALA A 244 11.36 -9.12 -12.84
C ALA A 244 11.17 -7.63 -12.50
N LEU A 245 10.50 -7.32 -11.38
CA LEU A 245 10.30 -5.95 -10.88
C LEU A 245 11.32 -5.51 -9.83
N GLY A 246 12.22 -6.40 -9.39
CA GLY A 246 13.15 -6.13 -8.29
C GLY A 246 12.45 -5.89 -6.94
N LEU A 247 11.40 -6.67 -6.65
CA LEU A 247 10.59 -6.55 -5.43
C LEU A 247 10.73 -7.76 -4.52
N LYS A 248 10.79 -7.52 -3.21
CA LYS A 248 10.59 -8.55 -2.17
C LYS A 248 9.10 -8.76 -1.91
N THR A 249 8.73 -9.86 -1.26
CA THR A 249 7.33 -10.16 -0.94
C THR A 249 6.65 -9.07 -0.12
N ALA A 250 7.26 -8.61 0.98
CA ALA A 250 6.70 -7.56 1.83
C ALA A 250 6.57 -6.21 1.10
N GLU A 251 7.54 -5.88 0.24
CA GLU A 251 7.51 -4.68 -0.60
C GLU A 251 6.34 -4.73 -1.60
N ALA A 252 6.15 -5.87 -2.27
CA ALA A 252 5.07 -6.06 -3.23
C ALA A 252 3.69 -5.95 -2.57
N GLU A 253 3.49 -6.58 -1.40
CA GLU A 253 2.23 -6.47 -0.66
C GLU A 253 1.99 -5.04 -0.14
N SER A 254 3.03 -4.33 0.34
CA SER A 254 2.88 -2.92 0.74
C SER A 254 2.52 -2.02 -0.44
N GLY A 255 3.15 -2.20 -1.60
CA GLY A 255 2.83 -1.44 -2.81
C GLY A 255 1.43 -1.74 -3.32
N ARG A 256 0.99 -3.00 -3.24
CA ARG A 256 -0.39 -3.41 -3.54
C ARG A 256 -1.38 -2.73 -2.60
N ALA A 257 -1.12 -2.74 -1.30
CA ALA A 257 -1.98 -2.10 -0.32
C ALA A 257 -2.09 -0.59 -0.61
N GLU A 258 -0.96 0.09 -0.86
CA GLU A 258 -0.92 1.51 -1.19
C GLU A 258 -1.77 1.85 -2.45
N LEU A 259 -1.71 1.05 -3.50
CA LEU A 259 -2.53 1.23 -4.72
C LEU A 259 -3.96 0.72 -4.55
N GLY A 260 -4.23 -0.04 -3.49
CA GLY A 260 -5.54 -0.54 -3.08
C GLY A 260 -6.59 0.57 -2.93
N ARG A 261 -6.16 1.80 -2.64
CA ARG A 261 -7.03 2.97 -2.47
C ARG A 261 -7.66 3.48 -3.76
N LEU A 262 -7.05 3.21 -4.91
CA LEU A 262 -7.58 3.61 -6.20
C LEU A 262 -8.71 2.66 -6.57
N ARG A 263 -9.84 3.19 -7.03
CA ARG A 263 -10.89 2.34 -7.61
C ARG A 263 -10.35 1.75 -8.91
N ASP A 264 -10.89 0.60 -9.31
CA ASP A 264 -10.49 -0.06 -10.56
C ASP A 264 -10.57 0.89 -11.78
N ALA A 265 -11.59 1.75 -11.84
CA ALA A 265 -11.73 2.76 -12.90
C ALA A 265 -10.61 3.82 -12.87
N ASP A 266 -10.21 4.27 -11.68
CA ASP A 266 -9.14 5.26 -11.51
C ASP A 266 -7.78 4.65 -11.89
N ARG A 267 -7.55 3.37 -11.59
CA ARG A 267 -6.34 2.64 -12.01
C ARG A 267 -6.23 2.51 -13.53
N VAL A 268 -7.33 2.26 -14.22
CA VAL A 268 -7.36 2.22 -15.69
C VAL A 268 -7.15 3.62 -16.26
N ALA A 269 -7.79 4.64 -15.69
CA ALA A 269 -7.60 6.03 -16.11
C ALA A 269 -6.16 6.50 -15.94
N LEU A 270 -5.48 6.12 -14.85
CA LEU A 270 -4.07 6.44 -14.60
C LEU A 270 -3.13 5.97 -15.71
N LEU A 271 -3.48 4.88 -16.40
CA LEU A 271 -2.66 4.24 -17.43
C LEU A 271 -3.25 4.36 -18.84
N ALA A 272 -4.30 5.18 -19.02
CA ALA A 272 -5.03 5.25 -20.28
C ALA A 272 -4.14 5.78 -21.43
N ASP A 273 -3.39 6.84 -21.18
CA ASP A 273 -2.68 7.63 -22.21
C ASP A 273 -1.16 7.70 -21.96
N VAL A 274 -0.61 6.70 -21.27
CA VAL A 274 0.81 6.69 -20.88
C VAL A 274 1.75 6.09 -21.94
N LEU A 275 1.19 5.36 -22.92
CA LEU A 275 1.96 4.76 -24.01
C LEU A 275 2.36 5.80 -25.07
N PRO A 276 3.49 5.59 -25.77
CA PRO A 276 3.90 6.47 -26.87
C PRO A 276 2.97 6.32 -28.08
N GLU A 277 2.90 7.36 -28.92
CA GLU A 277 2.12 7.35 -30.16
C GLU A 277 2.54 6.21 -31.09
N ASP A 278 3.85 6.04 -31.32
CA ASP A 278 4.41 4.82 -31.92
C ASP A 278 4.77 3.83 -30.79
N PRO A 279 4.12 2.65 -30.71
CA PRO A 279 4.45 1.64 -29.73
C PRO A 279 5.92 1.18 -29.74
N ALA A 280 6.65 1.33 -30.86
CA ALA A 280 8.06 0.96 -30.97
C ALA A 280 8.97 1.71 -29.98
N ASP A 281 8.62 2.96 -29.65
CA ASP A 281 9.37 3.82 -28.72
C ASP A 281 9.48 3.25 -27.30
N LEU A 282 8.68 2.24 -26.97
CA LEU A 282 8.74 1.52 -25.70
C LEU A 282 10.01 0.66 -25.58
N TRP A 283 10.55 0.18 -26.70
CA TRP A 283 11.81 -0.60 -26.75
C TRP A 283 13.05 0.29 -26.93
N GLU A 284 12.88 1.56 -27.26
CA GLU A 284 13.98 2.50 -27.41
C GLU A 284 14.56 2.92 -26.05
N PRO A 285 15.84 3.35 -25.98
CA PRO A 285 16.43 3.89 -24.76
C PRO A 285 15.55 4.97 -24.11
N GLY A 286 15.29 4.81 -22.81
CA GLY A 286 14.43 5.71 -22.04
C GLY A 286 12.92 5.57 -22.31
N GLY A 287 12.48 4.57 -23.08
CA GLY A 287 11.05 4.33 -23.36
C GLY A 287 10.20 4.27 -22.09
N LEU A 288 10.60 3.47 -21.11
CA LEU A 288 9.88 3.37 -19.84
C LEU A 288 9.93 4.67 -19.00
N ARG A 289 10.98 5.48 -19.11
CA ARG A 289 11.05 6.80 -18.44
C ARG A 289 10.05 7.78 -19.02
N ARG A 290 9.82 7.77 -20.34
CA ARG A 290 8.76 8.57 -20.97
C ARG A 290 7.36 8.13 -20.50
N VAL A 291 7.14 6.83 -20.35
CA VAL A 291 5.91 6.28 -19.74
C VAL A 291 5.78 6.75 -18.29
N ALA A 292 6.86 6.71 -17.50
CA ALA A 292 6.88 7.21 -16.12
C ALA A 292 6.53 8.70 -16.03
N ALA A 293 7.08 9.55 -16.90
CA ALA A 293 6.77 10.97 -16.93
C ALA A 293 5.27 11.24 -17.16
N ARG A 294 4.67 10.62 -18.19
CA ARG A 294 3.22 10.72 -18.47
C ARG A 294 2.37 10.14 -17.34
N THR A 295 2.80 9.02 -16.76
CA THR A 295 2.12 8.42 -15.60
C THR A 295 2.14 9.38 -14.40
N ALA A 296 3.25 10.11 -14.20
CA ALA A 296 3.36 11.08 -13.12
C ALA A 296 2.44 12.29 -13.33
N GLU A 297 2.26 12.74 -14.58
CA GLU A 297 1.28 13.78 -14.93
C GLU A 297 -0.15 13.33 -14.59
N ALA A 298 -0.55 12.15 -15.09
CA ALA A 298 -1.86 11.57 -14.80
C ALA A 298 -2.08 11.35 -13.29
N TRP A 299 -1.04 10.94 -12.58
CA TRP A 299 -1.11 10.80 -11.12
C TRP A 299 -1.35 12.13 -10.42
N ARG A 300 -0.60 13.18 -10.76
CA ARG A 300 -0.74 14.50 -10.14
C ARG A 300 -2.13 15.08 -10.39
N GLU A 301 -2.68 14.88 -11.58
CA GLU A 301 -4.04 15.31 -11.90
C GLU A 301 -5.09 14.58 -11.05
N GLN A 302 -4.96 13.27 -10.89
CA GLN A 302 -5.94 12.47 -10.15
C GLN A 302 -5.77 12.55 -8.62
N GLN A 303 -4.54 12.63 -8.12
CA GLN A 303 -4.19 12.39 -6.72
C GLN A 303 -3.51 13.57 -6.02
N GLY A 304 -3.14 14.61 -6.78
CA GLY A 304 -2.31 15.70 -6.31
C GLY A 304 -0.85 15.31 -6.11
N VAL A 305 -0.06 16.26 -5.60
CA VAL A 305 1.34 16.05 -5.20
C VAL A 305 1.37 15.63 -3.74
N ARG A 306 2.20 14.63 -3.41
CA ARG A 306 2.38 14.14 -2.04
C ARG A 306 3.86 14.16 -1.65
N PRO A 307 4.19 14.39 -0.37
CA PRO A 307 5.58 14.38 0.07
C PRO A 307 6.16 12.97 0.02
N ARG A 308 7.32 12.77 -0.62
CA ARG A 308 7.96 11.46 -0.66
C ARG A 308 8.69 11.20 0.66
N PRO A 309 8.43 10.08 1.37
CA PRO A 309 9.28 9.68 2.48
C PRO A 309 10.67 9.24 1.99
N PRO A 310 11.75 9.56 2.71
CA PRO A 310 13.06 9.01 2.37
C PRO A 310 13.01 7.47 2.35
N GLU A 311 13.67 6.84 1.38
CA GLU A 311 13.58 5.38 1.17
C GLU A 311 13.99 4.59 2.41
N GLN A 312 15.02 5.03 3.13
CA GLN A 312 15.48 4.35 4.35
C GLN A 312 14.42 4.42 5.47
N THR A 313 13.73 5.54 5.59
CA THR A 313 12.63 5.79 6.53
C THR A 313 11.43 4.91 6.19
N TRP A 314 11.07 4.84 4.91
CA TRP A 314 10.00 3.95 4.43
C TRP A 314 10.31 2.47 4.69
N GLN A 315 11.54 2.02 4.44
CA GLN A 315 11.97 0.64 4.73
C GLN A 315 11.94 0.34 6.24
N ALA A 316 12.26 1.32 7.08
CA ALA A 316 12.15 1.19 8.53
C ALA A 316 10.67 1.13 8.98
N ALA A 317 9.80 1.96 8.39
CA ALA A 317 8.35 1.92 8.63
C ALA A 317 7.73 0.58 8.22
N LEU A 318 8.14 0.01 7.08
CA LEU A 318 7.69 -1.31 6.63
C LEU A 318 7.99 -2.42 7.64
N ALA A 319 9.11 -2.32 8.36
CA ALA A 319 9.51 -3.29 9.37
C ALA A 319 8.68 -3.21 10.67
N LEU A 320 7.87 -2.15 10.85
CA LEU A 320 6.97 -2.01 12.00
C LEU A 320 5.73 -2.92 11.89
N GLU A 321 5.39 -3.38 10.68
CA GLU A 321 4.20 -4.22 10.41
C GLU A 321 2.91 -3.57 10.97
N THR A 322 2.75 -2.25 10.84
CA THR A 322 1.56 -1.53 11.32
C THR A 322 0.28 -1.92 10.57
N PRO A 323 -0.91 -1.71 11.16
CA PRO A 323 -2.19 -1.97 10.49
C PRO A 323 -2.42 -1.15 9.21
N ILE A 324 -1.77 0.00 9.07
CA ILE A 324 -1.79 0.84 7.86
C ILE A 324 -0.50 0.64 7.04
N PRO A 325 -0.55 0.81 5.70
CA PRO A 325 0.64 0.73 4.85
C PRO A 325 1.77 1.67 5.29
N ALA A 326 3.03 1.26 5.07
CA ALA A 326 4.21 2.05 5.46
C ALA A 326 4.22 3.46 4.85
N THR A 327 3.75 3.59 3.61
CA THR A 327 3.63 4.90 2.94
C THR A 327 2.63 5.80 3.65
N ASP A 328 1.46 5.27 4.02
CA ASP A 328 0.43 6.02 4.74
C ASP A 328 0.90 6.40 6.16
N LEU A 329 1.64 5.51 6.83
CA LEU A 329 2.30 5.82 8.09
C LEU A 329 3.31 6.96 7.93
N CYS A 330 4.15 6.97 6.89
CA CYS A 330 5.08 8.10 6.71
C CYS A 330 4.33 9.40 6.36
N HIS A 331 3.31 9.36 5.49
CA HIS A 331 2.50 10.53 5.14
C HIS A 331 1.79 11.12 6.35
N LEU A 332 1.39 10.28 7.31
CA LEU A 332 0.82 10.72 8.58
C LEU A 332 1.72 11.71 9.31
N PHE A 333 3.05 11.58 9.18
CA PHE A 333 4.03 12.46 9.83
C PHE A 333 4.47 13.60 8.89
N LEU A 334 4.56 13.35 7.58
CA LEU A 334 5.01 14.36 6.62
C LEU A 334 3.97 15.46 6.34
N ASP A 335 2.68 15.11 6.35
CA ASP A 335 1.57 16.07 6.19
C ASP A 335 0.38 15.60 7.05
N PRO A 336 0.47 15.74 8.39
CA PRO A 336 -0.53 15.18 9.30
C PRO A 336 -1.94 15.71 9.02
N ALA A 337 -2.08 16.99 8.67
CA ALA A 337 -3.37 17.61 8.39
C ALA A 337 -4.06 17.07 7.12
N ARG A 338 -3.30 16.55 6.15
CA ARG A 338 -3.83 16.00 4.88
C ARG A 338 -3.56 14.51 4.71
N ALA A 339 -3.15 13.84 5.79
CA ALA A 339 -2.83 12.41 5.78
C ALA A 339 -4.00 11.60 5.17
N PRO A 340 -3.75 10.83 4.10
CA PRO A 340 -4.80 10.17 3.35
C PRO A 340 -5.45 9.06 4.16
N LEU A 341 -6.72 8.77 3.87
CA LEU A 341 -7.38 7.60 4.43
C LEU A 341 -6.77 6.31 3.86
N PRO A 342 -6.40 5.35 4.73
CA PRO A 342 -5.93 4.05 4.29
C PRO A 342 -7.00 3.30 3.47
N PRO A 343 -6.59 2.47 2.50
CA PRO A 343 -7.51 1.67 1.70
C PRO A 343 -8.40 0.76 2.55
N GLY A 344 -9.67 0.63 2.15
CA GLY A 344 -10.63 -0.26 2.83
C GLY A 344 -11.26 0.31 4.09
N PHE A 345 -10.83 1.50 4.54
CA PHE A 345 -11.41 2.14 5.72
C PHE A 345 -12.81 2.65 5.42
N TYR A 346 -13.75 2.34 6.31
CA TYR A 346 -15.15 2.65 6.19
C TYR A 346 -15.40 4.09 6.60
N LEU A 347 -15.34 5.00 5.63
CA LEU A 347 -15.84 6.36 5.79
C LEU A 347 -17.37 6.47 5.96
N ARG A 348 -18.12 5.36 5.87
CA ARG A 348 -19.57 5.40 5.70
C ARG A 348 -20.29 4.32 6.51
N ALA A 349 -21.15 4.75 7.42
CA ALA A 349 -22.48 4.14 7.49
C ALA A 349 -23.17 4.45 6.16
N TRP A 350 -23.59 3.43 5.41
CA TRP A 350 -24.28 3.62 4.14
C TRP A 350 -25.80 3.75 4.39
N PRO A 351 -26.51 4.74 3.80
CA PRO A 351 -25.99 5.81 2.93
C PRO A 351 -25.27 6.90 3.72
N CYS A 352 -24.20 7.45 3.13
CA CYS A 352 -23.42 8.54 3.74
C CYS A 352 -24.24 9.83 3.76
N PRO A 353 -24.56 10.38 4.94
CA PRO A 353 -25.27 11.65 5.06
C PRO A 353 -24.53 12.79 4.35
N PRO A 354 -25.23 13.76 3.74
CA PRO A 354 -24.61 14.89 3.04
C PRO A 354 -23.54 15.64 3.85
N GLU A 355 -23.75 15.79 5.16
CA GLU A 355 -22.84 16.45 6.11
C GLU A 355 -21.49 15.74 6.27
N HIS A 356 -21.41 14.44 5.97
CA HIS A 356 -20.17 13.64 6.06
C HIS A 356 -19.41 13.52 4.74
N ARG A 357 -19.93 14.12 3.65
CA ARG A 357 -19.27 14.08 2.33
C ARG A 357 -18.00 14.93 2.26
N ALA A 358 -17.76 15.80 3.25
CA ALA A 358 -16.58 16.65 3.35
C ALA A 358 -15.41 16.00 4.11
N LEU A 359 -15.60 14.81 4.70
CA LEU A 359 -14.53 14.03 5.36
C LEU A 359 -13.50 13.56 4.32
N ARG A 360 -12.20 13.68 4.64
CA ARG A 360 -11.11 13.54 3.65
C ARG A 360 -9.85 12.85 4.18
N THR A 361 -9.67 12.76 5.49
CA THR A 361 -8.38 12.41 6.10
C THR A 361 -8.48 11.20 7.02
N VAL A 362 -7.34 10.62 7.36
CA VAL A 362 -7.21 9.53 8.35
C VAL A 362 -7.88 9.85 9.71
N TRP A 363 -8.07 11.13 10.01
CA TRP A 363 -8.72 11.63 11.23
C TRP A 363 -10.25 11.63 11.18
N ASP A 364 -10.82 11.29 10.03
CA ASP A 364 -12.25 11.30 9.78
C ASP A 364 -12.88 9.89 9.77
N VAL A 365 -12.15 8.89 10.29
CA VAL A 365 -12.62 7.50 10.37
C VAL A 365 -13.84 7.37 11.27
N MET A 366 -14.79 6.54 10.83
CA MET A 366 -16.10 6.38 11.47
C MET A 366 -16.35 4.95 11.98
N GLY A 367 -15.47 4.00 11.68
CA GLY A 367 -15.54 2.61 12.15
C GLY A 367 -14.52 2.31 13.25
N PHE A 368 -14.91 1.55 14.27
CA PHE A 368 -14.00 1.16 15.36
C PHE A 368 -12.75 0.39 14.89
N PRO A 369 -12.83 -0.61 13.98
CA PRO A 369 -11.63 -1.29 13.49
C PRO A 369 -10.63 -0.34 12.82
N ASP A 370 -11.14 0.59 12.01
CA ASP A 370 -10.32 1.57 11.29
C ASP A 370 -9.70 2.58 12.26
N ALA A 371 -10.48 3.10 13.20
CA ALA A 371 -9.98 3.99 14.23
C ALA A 371 -8.91 3.33 15.10
N ASN A 372 -9.10 2.05 15.48
CA ASN A 372 -8.06 1.30 16.18
C ASN A 372 -6.80 1.16 15.33
N ALA A 373 -6.93 0.88 14.03
CA ALA A 373 -5.78 0.81 13.12
C ALA A 373 -5.02 2.15 13.01
N VAL A 374 -5.72 3.29 12.92
CA VAL A 374 -5.11 4.63 12.95
C VAL A 374 -4.41 4.88 14.28
N VAL A 375 -5.09 4.65 15.39
CA VAL A 375 -4.55 4.89 16.73
C VAL A 375 -3.33 4.00 16.99
N ASP A 376 -3.40 2.71 16.64
CA ASP A 376 -2.28 1.77 16.77
C ASP A 376 -1.07 2.21 15.93
N ALA A 377 -1.31 2.71 14.71
CA ALA A 377 -0.28 3.26 13.85
C ALA A 377 0.36 4.53 14.44
N VAL A 378 -0.42 5.47 14.98
CA VAL A 378 0.11 6.67 15.66
C VAL A 378 0.97 6.29 16.87
N PHE A 379 0.46 5.42 17.75
CA PHE A 379 1.15 5.06 18.99
C PHE A 379 2.32 4.09 18.79
N THR A 380 2.42 3.44 17.63
CA THR A 380 3.62 2.71 17.19
C THR A 380 4.61 3.67 16.52
N GLY A 381 4.10 4.59 15.68
CA GLY A 381 4.90 5.55 14.91
C GLY A 381 5.58 6.61 15.77
N LEU A 382 4.92 7.18 16.79
CA LEU A 382 5.49 8.27 17.59
C LEU A 382 6.76 7.85 18.37
N PRO A 383 6.76 6.75 19.15
CA PRO A 383 7.98 6.29 19.82
C PRO A 383 9.07 5.88 18.82
N TRP A 384 8.69 5.29 17.68
CA TRP A 384 9.63 4.94 16.61
C TRP A 384 10.28 6.19 15.97
N ALA A 385 9.49 7.21 15.64
CA ALA A 385 10.01 8.46 15.09
C ALA A 385 10.99 9.12 16.07
N TYR A 386 10.66 9.14 17.37
CA TYR A 386 11.51 9.70 18.41
C TYR A 386 12.80 8.89 18.67
N ALA A 387 12.72 7.56 18.78
CA ALA A 387 13.86 6.74 19.20
C ALA A 387 14.70 6.19 18.04
N ASP A 388 14.06 5.93 16.90
CA ASP A 388 14.56 5.06 15.84
C ASP A 388 14.83 5.74 14.51
N LEU A 389 14.46 7.02 14.38
CA LEU A 389 14.83 7.88 13.25
C LEU A 389 15.89 8.90 13.65
N PRO A 390 16.84 9.22 12.77
CA PRO A 390 17.89 10.19 13.07
C PRO A 390 17.35 11.63 13.09
N ALA A 391 18.01 12.53 13.81
CA ALA A 391 17.73 13.96 13.70
C ALA A 391 17.90 14.46 12.25
N GLY A 392 16.94 15.27 11.78
CA GLY A 392 16.86 15.76 10.41
C GLY A 392 16.13 14.82 9.43
N ASP A 393 15.57 13.70 9.92
CA ASP A 393 14.62 12.91 9.15
C ASP A 393 13.25 13.60 9.14
N PRO A 394 12.64 13.88 7.97
CA PRO A 394 11.39 14.63 7.91
C PRO A 394 10.20 13.93 8.58
N VAL A 395 10.21 12.59 8.71
CA VAL A 395 9.18 11.85 9.46
C VAL A 395 9.37 12.03 10.96
N ARG A 396 10.62 12.12 11.44
CA ARG A 396 10.92 12.47 12.84
C ARG A 396 10.46 13.89 13.14
N ASP A 397 10.82 14.83 12.27
CA ASP A 397 10.55 16.25 12.47
C ASP A 397 9.04 16.57 12.44
N GLY A 398 8.24 15.73 11.78
CA GLY A 398 6.78 15.82 11.78
C GLY A 398 6.07 15.28 13.02
N ALA A 399 6.76 14.57 13.93
CA ALA A 399 6.12 13.95 15.09
C ALA A 399 5.40 14.95 16.03
N PRO A 400 5.94 16.14 16.34
CA PRO A 400 5.22 17.14 17.14
C PRO A 400 3.90 17.59 16.50
N GLU A 401 3.89 17.72 15.17
CA GLU A 401 2.69 18.12 14.42
C GLU A 401 1.61 17.04 14.43
N VAL A 402 1.99 15.75 14.37
CA VAL A 402 1.05 14.64 14.57
C VAL A 402 0.37 14.73 15.93
N VAL A 403 1.13 15.00 16.99
CA VAL A 403 0.59 15.13 18.35
C VAL A 403 -0.36 16.34 18.44
N ARG A 404 0.00 17.48 17.84
CA ARG A 404 -0.85 18.68 17.78
C ARG A 404 -2.18 18.38 17.08
N VAL A 405 -2.13 17.85 15.85
CA VAL A 405 -3.33 17.52 15.05
C VAL A 405 -4.19 16.48 15.77
N MET A 406 -3.58 15.44 16.34
CA MET A 406 -4.32 14.43 17.09
C MET A 406 -5.06 15.03 18.28
N ARG A 407 -4.43 15.92 19.07
CA ARG A 407 -5.08 16.60 20.20
C ARG A 407 -6.24 17.48 19.73
N GLU A 408 -6.07 18.22 18.64
CA GLU A 408 -7.14 19.02 18.04
C GLU A 408 -8.31 18.15 17.60
N VAL A 409 -8.03 17.04 16.94
CA VAL A 409 -9.03 16.05 16.51
C VAL A 409 -9.78 15.49 17.71
N LEU A 410 -9.08 15.07 18.76
CA LEU A 410 -9.67 14.49 19.98
C LEU A 410 -10.46 15.50 20.81
N ALA A 411 -10.18 16.80 20.68
CA ALA A 411 -10.93 17.85 21.35
C ALA A 411 -12.28 18.16 20.67
N ARG A 412 -12.47 17.74 19.40
CA ARG A 412 -13.75 17.92 18.70
C ARG A 412 -14.84 17.07 19.37
N LYS A 413 -16.08 17.54 19.30
CA LYS A 413 -17.26 16.85 19.85
C LYS A 413 -18.08 16.10 18.79
N ASP A 414 -17.53 16.00 17.57
CA ASP A 414 -18.14 15.30 16.45
C ASP A 414 -17.97 13.77 16.56
N SER A 415 -18.62 13.04 15.67
CA SER A 415 -18.61 11.57 15.67
C SER A 415 -17.23 10.98 15.39
N PRO A 416 -16.44 11.43 14.38
CA PRO A 416 -15.10 10.91 14.14
C PRO A 416 -14.18 11.02 15.37
N ALA A 417 -14.20 12.18 16.04
CA ALA A 417 -13.40 12.38 17.24
C ALA A 417 -13.77 11.44 18.37
N LYS A 418 -15.07 11.17 18.57
CA LYS A 418 -15.54 10.20 19.58
C LYS A 418 -15.05 8.77 19.30
N VAL A 419 -15.04 8.36 18.04
CA VAL A 419 -14.56 7.01 17.64
C VAL A 419 -13.05 6.90 17.85
N LEU A 420 -12.29 7.90 17.44
CA LEU A 420 -10.84 7.95 17.69
C LEU A 420 -10.54 8.00 19.19
N TYR A 421 -11.24 8.85 19.95
CA TYR A 421 -11.10 8.93 21.41
C TYR A 421 -11.33 7.57 22.07
N ALA A 422 -12.40 6.86 21.68
CA ALA A 422 -12.67 5.51 22.15
C ALA A 422 -11.53 4.52 21.84
N GLY A 423 -10.90 4.62 20.66
CA GLY A 423 -9.72 3.82 20.32
C GLY A 423 -8.48 4.18 21.15
N VAL A 424 -8.32 5.45 21.53
CA VAL A 424 -7.24 5.92 22.41
C VAL A 424 -7.41 5.38 23.83
N VAL A 425 -8.61 5.45 24.40
CA VAL A 425 -8.87 5.03 25.80
C VAL A 425 -9.19 3.54 25.97
N GLY A 426 -9.69 2.89 24.91
CA GLY A 426 -10.25 1.53 24.95
C GLY A 426 -9.42 0.45 24.24
N GLY A 427 -8.28 0.80 23.62
CA GLY A 427 -7.40 -0.16 22.95
C GLY A 427 -6.70 -1.14 23.91
N SER A 428 -5.85 -2.02 23.37
CA SER A 428 -5.10 -3.05 24.13
C SER A 428 -4.19 -2.50 25.25
N GLY A 429 -3.99 -1.18 25.33
CA GLY A 429 -3.26 -0.48 26.39
C GLY A 429 -4.13 0.25 27.42
N GLY A 430 -5.46 0.20 27.34
CA GLY A 430 -6.35 0.95 28.25
C GLY A 430 -6.08 2.47 28.26
N SER A 431 -6.17 3.13 29.42
CA SER A 431 -5.90 4.57 29.57
C SER A 431 -4.45 4.96 29.32
N ALA A 432 -3.50 4.01 29.23
CA ALA A 432 -2.07 4.33 29.17
C ALA A 432 -1.67 5.20 27.97
N ARG A 433 -2.37 5.07 26.83
CA ARG A 433 -2.18 5.93 25.66
C ARG A 433 -2.61 7.37 25.94
N TRP A 434 -3.76 7.52 26.58
CA TRP A 434 -4.27 8.83 27.00
C TRP A 434 -3.38 9.46 28.09
N ASP A 435 -2.97 8.66 29.08
CA ASP A 435 -2.09 9.09 30.16
C ASP A 435 -0.71 9.49 29.62
N TRP A 436 -0.17 8.79 28.62
CA TRP A 436 1.08 9.21 27.96
C TRP A 436 0.91 10.51 27.16
N LEU A 437 -0.20 10.64 26.42
CA LEU A 437 -0.52 11.82 25.62
C LEU A 437 -0.77 13.06 26.48
N THR A 438 -1.22 12.91 27.74
CA THR A 438 -1.62 14.02 28.62
C THR A 438 -0.72 14.20 29.85
N GLY A 439 0.06 13.19 30.22
CA GLY A 439 0.92 13.15 31.42
C GLY A 439 2.32 13.74 31.23
N GLY A 440 2.55 14.51 30.17
CA GLY A 440 3.78 15.26 29.92
C GLY A 440 4.97 14.47 29.37
N ALA A 441 4.96 13.13 29.39
CA ALA A 441 6.02 12.33 28.78
C ALA A 441 6.09 12.53 27.26
N CYS A 442 4.93 12.56 26.60
CA CYS A 442 4.81 12.90 25.18
C CYS A 442 5.38 14.30 24.88
N ASP A 443 4.98 15.31 25.67
CA ASP A 443 5.43 16.70 25.46
C ASP A 443 6.95 16.81 25.54
N ARG A 444 7.58 16.24 26.58
CA ARG A 444 9.04 16.28 26.69
C ARG A 444 9.76 15.62 25.52
N MET A 445 9.21 14.55 24.93
CA MET A 445 9.80 13.94 23.72
C MET A 445 9.64 14.84 22.50
N MET A 446 8.46 15.44 22.32
CA MET A 446 8.19 16.33 21.18
C MET A 446 9.00 17.64 21.30
N ASP A 447 9.17 18.15 22.51
CA ASP A 447 10.01 19.31 22.81
C ASP A 447 11.48 19.05 22.44
N ARG A 448 12.00 17.85 22.72
CA ARG A 448 13.36 17.46 22.31
C ARG A 448 13.54 17.40 20.78
N ILE A 449 12.52 16.94 20.06
CA ILE A 449 12.53 16.96 18.59
C ILE A 449 12.53 18.41 18.11
N THR A 450 11.64 19.24 18.66
CA THR A 450 11.46 20.65 18.27
C THR A 450 12.69 21.50 18.59
N ALA A 451 13.32 21.28 19.75
CA ALA A 451 14.51 22.00 20.19
C ALA A 451 15.76 21.65 19.37
N GLY A 452 15.76 20.50 18.68
CA GLY A 452 16.94 20.04 17.94
C GLY A 452 18.10 19.66 18.85
N ASP A 453 17.81 19.13 20.04
CA ASP A 453 18.81 18.75 21.07
C ASP A 453 19.83 17.70 20.58
N LEU A 454 19.57 17.07 19.44
CA LEU A 454 20.34 15.97 18.89
C LEU A 454 21.03 16.39 17.58
N PRO A 455 22.35 16.16 17.41
CA PRO A 455 23.04 16.51 16.17
C PRO A 455 22.45 15.79 14.94
N PRO A 456 22.40 16.44 13.75
CA PRO A 456 21.89 15.81 12.53
C PRO A 456 22.51 14.44 12.24
N GLY A 457 21.68 13.47 11.84
CA GLY A 457 22.10 12.10 11.57
C GLY A 457 22.31 11.22 12.82
N ARG A 458 22.24 11.78 14.04
CA ARG A 458 22.34 11.01 15.30
C ARG A 458 20.98 10.55 15.78
N TYR A 459 20.97 9.58 16.71
CA TYR A 459 19.77 8.93 17.25
C TYR A 459 19.66 9.15 18.75
N GLU A 460 18.45 9.35 19.27
CA GLU A 460 18.22 9.40 20.73
C GLU A 460 18.58 8.07 21.41
N SER A 461 18.54 6.97 20.65
CA SER A 461 18.98 5.66 21.09
C SER A 461 20.50 5.55 21.29
N ASP A 462 21.32 6.50 20.84
CA ASP A 462 22.76 6.58 21.13
C ASP A 462 23.00 7.49 22.36
N PRO A 463 23.27 6.94 23.56
CA PRO A 463 23.47 7.75 24.76
C PRO A 463 24.68 8.67 24.66
N ARG A 464 25.64 8.42 23.75
CA ARG A 464 26.77 9.34 23.51
C ARG A 464 26.33 10.62 22.81
N ALA A 465 25.16 10.60 22.15
CA ALA A 465 24.60 11.77 21.48
C ALA A 465 23.67 12.56 22.41
N CYS A 466 22.84 11.87 23.20
CA CYS A 466 21.79 12.53 24.01
C CYS A 466 22.12 12.66 25.51
N ALA A 467 23.10 11.90 26.02
CA ALA A 467 23.51 11.90 27.42
C ALA A 467 25.03 11.61 27.60
N PRO A 468 25.94 12.34 26.93
CA PRO A 468 27.38 12.02 26.94
C PRO A 468 28.01 12.04 28.33
N ALA A 469 27.59 12.96 29.21
CA ALA A 469 28.07 13.01 30.59
C ALA A 469 27.73 11.75 31.40
N LEU A 470 26.56 11.15 31.14
CA LEU A 470 26.16 9.89 31.77
C LEU A 470 27.01 8.72 31.26
N VAL A 471 27.35 8.70 29.98
CA VAL A 471 28.26 7.68 29.42
C VAL A 471 29.63 7.76 30.09
N ALA A 472 30.18 8.97 30.26
CA ALA A 472 31.44 9.18 30.97
C ALA A 472 31.36 8.71 32.43
N GLU A 473 30.27 9.01 33.14
CA GLU A 473 30.06 8.52 34.52
C GLU A 473 30.05 6.99 34.61
N VAL A 474 29.36 6.32 33.68
CA VAL A 474 29.31 4.84 33.63
C VAL A 474 30.68 4.26 33.33
N ALA A 475 31.42 4.85 32.39
CA ALA A 475 32.77 4.45 32.03
C ALA A 475 33.72 4.58 33.23
N ASP A 476 33.70 5.72 33.93
CA ASP A 476 34.54 5.95 35.11
C ASP A 476 34.20 5.00 36.26
N ARG A 477 32.90 4.72 36.48
CA ARG A 477 32.46 3.95 37.65
C ARG A 477 32.67 2.45 37.50
N LEU A 478 32.42 1.90 36.32
CA LEU A 478 32.53 0.46 36.04
C LEU A 478 33.89 0.10 35.41
N GLY A 479 34.64 1.11 34.96
CA GLY A 479 35.89 1.00 34.23
C GLY A 479 35.84 0.67 32.72
N PRO A 480 34.69 0.45 32.02
CA PRO A 480 34.72 0.15 30.59
C PRO A 480 35.02 1.38 29.73
N ALA A 481 35.45 1.18 28.49
CA ALA A 481 35.56 2.26 27.52
C ALA A 481 34.18 2.87 27.19
N GLU A 482 34.15 4.11 26.70
CA GLU A 482 32.91 4.84 26.39
C GLU A 482 31.93 4.06 25.49
N ASP A 483 32.45 3.32 24.50
CA ASP A 483 31.60 2.50 23.62
C ASP A 483 30.92 1.36 24.40
N ALA A 484 31.65 0.68 25.28
CA ALA A 484 31.08 -0.38 26.12
C ALA A 484 30.09 0.21 27.15
N ALA A 485 30.39 1.37 27.74
CA ALA A 485 29.47 2.09 28.61
C ALA A 485 28.17 2.48 27.89
N ALA A 486 28.27 3.00 26.65
CA ALA A 486 27.13 3.35 25.82
C ALA A 486 26.28 2.10 25.47
N LEU A 487 26.93 0.99 25.09
CA LEU A 487 26.25 -0.27 24.82
C LEU A 487 25.54 -0.79 26.08
N TYR A 488 26.16 -0.67 27.25
CA TYR A 488 25.55 -1.11 28.50
C TYR A 488 24.27 -0.32 28.82
N LEU A 489 24.29 1.01 28.69
CA LEU A 489 23.09 1.85 28.85
C LEU A 489 21.99 1.49 27.84
N GLN A 490 22.36 1.24 26.57
CA GLN A 490 21.41 0.76 25.55
C GLN A 490 20.79 -0.59 25.92
N LEU A 491 21.60 -1.52 26.43
CA LEU A 491 21.14 -2.84 26.86
C LEU A 491 20.29 -2.76 28.11
N LEU A 492 20.49 -1.81 29.02
CA LEU A 492 19.64 -1.57 30.17
C LEU A 492 18.28 -1.00 29.75
N THR A 493 18.27 0.00 28.88
CA THR A 493 17.07 0.85 28.69
C THR A 493 16.24 0.47 27.48
N LEU A 494 16.84 0.09 26.35
CA LEU A 494 16.10 0.00 25.09
C LEU A 494 15.23 -1.28 25.03
N PRO A 495 14.00 -1.19 24.47
CA PRO A 495 13.12 -2.36 24.31
C PRO A 495 13.70 -3.40 23.35
N VAL A 496 14.22 -2.97 22.19
CA VAL A 496 14.73 -3.86 21.12
C VAL A 496 16.13 -3.45 20.63
N PRO A 497 17.18 -3.50 21.48
CA PRO A 497 18.55 -3.23 21.07
C PRO A 497 19.12 -4.46 20.35
N SER A 498 18.61 -4.75 19.16
CA SER A 498 19.21 -5.77 18.29
C SER A 498 20.60 -5.31 17.85
N ASP A 499 21.48 -6.25 17.56
CA ASP A 499 22.83 -6.00 17.04
C ASP A 499 22.83 -5.05 15.84
N ARG A 500 21.85 -5.20 14.95
CA ARG A 500 21.66 -4.35 13.77
C ARG A 500 21.29 -2.92 14.17
N ASN A 501 20.37 -2.77 15.12
CA ASN A 501 19.90 -1.46 15.58
C ASN A 501 21.00 -0.72 16.33
N VAL A 502 21.69 -1.40 17.26
CA VAL A 502 22.83 -0.84 18.00
C VAL A 502 23.89 -0.34 17.03
N ARG A 503 24.28 -1.14 16.01
CA ARG A 503 25.25 -0.67 15.01
C ARG A 503 24.76 0.54 14.23
N ARG A 504 23.49 0.56 13.83
CA ARG A 504 22.88 1.68 13.11
C ARG A 504 22.91 2.96 13.96
N TRP A 505 22.37 2.91 15.17
CA TRP A 505 22.23 4.09 16.03
C TRP A 505 23.59 4.69 16.41
N ASN A 506 24.58 3.83 16.70
CA ASN A 506 25.90 4.27 17.13
C ASN A 506 26.87 4.57 15.97
N GLY A 507 26.48 4.30 14.72
CA GLY A 507 27.38 4.39 13.55
C GLY A 507 28.57 3.42 13.63
N TRP A 508 28.38 2.23 14.21
CA TRP A 508 29.45 1.28 14.48
C TRP A 508 29.65 0.26 13.36
N THR A 509 30.91 -0.06 13.10
CA THR A 509 31.28 -1.24 12.32
C THR A 509 31.03 -2.52 13.14
N PRO A 510 30.89 -3.69 12.49
CA PRO A 510 30.80 -4.96 13.21
C PRO A 510 31.99 -5.25 14.13
N ALA A 511 33.20 -4.80 13.76
CA ALA A 511 34.39 -4.98 14.60
C ALA A 511 34.33 -4.12 15.87
N ARG A 512 33.93 -2.85 15.75
CA ARG A 512 33.78 -1.94 16.90
C ARG A 512 32.70 -2.43 17.86
N HIS A 513 31.56 -2.91 17.34
CA HIS A 513 30.51 -3.52 18.15
C HIS A 513 31.00 -4.75 18.93
N ARG A 514 31.73 -5.66 18.27
CA ARG A 514 32.30 -6.86 18.92
C ARG A 514 33.29 -6.51 20.02
N ALA A 515 34.09 -5.45 19.86
CA ALA A 515 35.02 -5.00 20.90
C ALA A 515 34.27 -4.52 22.15
N ALA A 516 33.24 -3.69 21.98
CA ALA A 516 32.38 -3.23 23.10
C ALA A 516 31.67 -4.40 23.80
N VAL A 517 31.16 -5.37 23.03
CA VAL A 517 30.56 -6.60 23.57
C VAL A 517 31.57 -7.40 24.39
N GLY A 518 32.76 -7.66 23.84
CA GLY A 518 33.80 -8.44 24.52
C GLY A 518 34.24 -7.82 25.85
N GLU A 519 34.30 -6.49 25.92
CA GLU A 519 34.59 -5.79 27.16
C GLU A 519 33.48 -5.96 28.22
N LEU A 520 32.21 -5.81 27.85
CA LEU A 520 31.10 -6.01 28.78
C LEU A 520 31.02 -7.45 29.30
N VAL A 521 31.28 -8.44 28.44
CA VAL A 521 31.35 -9.86 28.80
C VAL A 521 32.53 -10.11 29.75
N GLY A 522 33.71 -9.59 29.42
CA GLY A 522 34.92 -9.74 30.26
C GLY A 522 34.76 -9.15 31.66
N ARG A 523 33.87 -8.17 31.82
CA ARG A 523 33.52 -7.56 33.12
C ARG A 523 32.32 -8.20 33.81
N GLY A 524 31.67 -9.18 33.19
CA GLY A 524 30.48 -9.85 33.73
C GLY A 524 29.23 -8.96 33.82
N LEU A 525 29.20 -7.83 33.12
CA LEU A 525 28.04 -6.92 33.09
C LEU A 525 26.90 -7.47 32.21
N VAL A 526 27.24 -8.35 31.27
CA VAL A 526 26.33 -9.03 30.36
C VAL A 526 26.71 -10.50 30.24
N VAL A 527 25.76 -11.32 29.82
CA VAL A 527 25.98 -12.74 29.52
C VAL A 527 25.79 -13.01 28.04
N GLU A 528 26.62 -13.89 27.49
CA GLU A 528 26.40 -14.44 26.15
C GLU A 528 25.31 -15.51 26.23
N ASP A 529 24.28 -15.37 25.40
CA ASP A 529 23.12 -16.27 25.38
C ASP A 529 22.44 -16.23 24.00
N LYS A 530 21.49 -17.13 23.76
CA LYS A 530 20.66 -17.13 22.56
C LYS A 530 19.19 -17.11 22.93
N ARG A 531 18.59 -15.93 22.91
CA ARG A 531 17.16 -15.74 23.19
C ARG A 531 16.35 -15.51 21.92
N ALA A 532 15.22 -16.22 21.81
CA ALA A 532 14.38 -16.18 20.62
C ALA A 532 13.89 -14.74 20.32
N ARG A 533 13.94 -14.35 19.05
CA ARG A 533 13.51 -13.03 18.52
C ARG A 533 14.28 -11.81 19.07
N ALA A 534 15.38 -11.98 19.81
CA ALA A 534 16.15 -10.86 20.35
C ALA A 534 17.07 -10.18 19.32
N GLY A 535 17.60 -10.94 18.36
CA GLY A 535 18.48 -10.41 17.31
C GLY A 535 19.82 -9.87 17.83
N ARG A 536 20.32 -10.37 18.96
CA ARG A 536 21.61 -10.01 19.57
C ARG A 536 22.27 -11.21 20.26
N SER A 537 23.56 -11.10 20.57
CA SER A 537 24.35 -12.17 21.21
C SER A 537 24.58 -12.00 22.71
N VAL A 538 24.28 -10.83 23.28
CA VAL A 538 24.47 -10.54 24.72
C VAL A 538 23.21 -10.01 25.38
N PHE A 539 23.07 -10.29 26.66
CA PHE A 539 21.87 -10.01 27.45
C PHE A 539 22.24 -9.56 28.86
N LEU A 540 21.35 -8.81 29.49
CA LEU A 540 21.47 -8.55 30.92
C LEU A 540 21.31 -9.89 31.69
N PRO A 541 22.08 -10.11 32.77
CA PRO A 541 21.85 -11.23 33.66
C PRO A 541 20.41 -11.23 34.20
N GLY A 542 19.77 -12.40 34.20
CA GLY A 542 18.41 -12.57 34.72
C GLY A 542 17.42 -13.15 33.70
N PRO A 543 16.15 -13.31 34.13
CA PRO A 543 15.17 -14.06 33.38
C PRO A 543 14.62 -13.31 32.16
N TRP A 544 13.97 -14.07 31.28
CA TRP A 544 13.47 -13.61 29.98
C TRP A 544 11.96 -13.65 29.91
N ALA A 545 11.34 -12.53 29.54
CA ALA A 545 9.90 -12.46 29.25
C ALA A 545 9.66 -12.75 27.76
N HIS A 546 8.85 -13.76 27.48
CA HIS A 546 8.45 -14.12 26.12
C HIS A 546 7.38 -13.16 25.58
N ALA A 547 7.20 -13.10 24.26
CA ALA A 547 6.15 -12.29 23.65
C ALA A 547 5.67 -12.91 22.34
N ALA A 548 4.38 -12.74 22.03
CA ALA A 548 3.84 -12.98 20.69
C ALA A 548 4.12 -11.78 19.79
N LYS A 549 4.16 -11.97 18.46
CA LYS A 549 4.17 -10.83 17.53
C LYS A 549 2.88 -10.00 17.70
N PRO A 550 2.94 -8.67 17.54
CA PRO A 550 4.12 -7.87 17.17
C PRO A 550 5.02 -7.48 18.37
N LEU A 551 4.63 -7.77 19.60
CA LEU A 551 5.36 -7.37 20.81
C LEU A 551 6.78 -7.96 20.89
N PRO A 552 7.76 -7.20 21.40
CA PRO A 552 9.12 -7.69 21.58
C PRO A 552 9.27 -8.46 22.91
N PRO A 553 9.95 -9.62 22.92
CA PRO A 553 10.41 -10.23 24.16
C PRO A 553 11.59 -9.44 24.74
N MET A 554 11.76 -9.46 26.05
CA MET A 554 12.76 -8.64 26.75
C MET A 554 13.20 -9.25 28.09
N GLU A 555 14.31 -8.76 28.65
CA GLU A 555 14.72 -9.11 30.01
C GLU A 555 13.68 -8.60 31.03
N LEU A 556 13.31 -9.44 32.00
CA LEU A 556 12.32 -9.07 33.02
C LEU A 556 12.71 -7.81 33.79
N TRP A 557 14.01 -7.57 33.99
CA TRP A 557 14.52 -6.37 34.66
C TRP A 557 14.04 -5.06 34.00
N LYS A 558 13.82 -5.06 32.68
CA LYS A 558 13.39 -3.86 31.93
C LYS A 558 11.91 -3.54 32.09
N THR A 559 11.09 -4.52 32.46
CA THR A 559 9.63 -4.41 32.33
C THR A 559 9.09 -3.31 33.23
N SER A 560 9.59 -3.20 34.46
CA SER A 560 9.23 -2.13 35.40
C SER A 560 9.81 -0.76 35.03
N LEU A 561 10.92 -0.70 34.29
CA LEU A 561 11.47 0.55 33.76
C LEU A 561 10.62 1.08 32.60
N LEU A 562 10.15 0.17 31.74
CA LEU A 562 9.40 0.47 30.52
C LEU A 562 7.87 0.44 30.70
N GLY A 563 7.38 0.11 31.90
CA GLY A 563 5.95 -0.04 32.18
C GLY A 563 5.30 -1.22 31.43
N ALA A 564 6.08 -2.23 31.01
CA ALA A 564 5.55 -3.37 30.26
C ALA A 564 4.61 -4.22 31.15
N VAL A 565 3.45 -4.58 30.60
CA VAL A 565 2.45 -5.41 31.27
C VAL A 565 2.75 -6.87 31.02
N LEU A 566 2.85 -7.66 32.09
CA LEU A 566 3.14 -9.09 32.04
C LEU A 566 1.92 -9.93 32.43
N THR A 567 1.86 -11.15 31.91
CA THR A 567 0.99 -12.24 32.40
C THR A 567 1.81 -13.49 32.67
N GLY A 568 1.37 -14.31 33.61
CA GLY A 568 2.18 -15.41 34.15
C GLY A 568 3.33 -14.89 35.01
N GLY A 569 4.24 -15.76 35.43
CA GLY A 569 5.35 -15.37 36.31
C GLY A 569 5.06 -15.53 37.82
N ASP A 570 3.94 -16.17 38.16
CA ASP A 570 3.53 -16.59 39.50
C ASP A 570 4.31 -17.82 40.05
N GLY A 571 5.44 -18.17 39.41
CA GLY A 571 6.25 -19.35 39.71
C GLY A 571 5.81 -20.61 38.95
N VAL A 572 6.80 -21.46 38.63
CA VAL A 572 6.86 -22.83 38.01
C VAL A 572 5.86 -23.23 36.90
N ARG A 573 4.61 -22.75 36.87
CA ARG A 573 3.58 -23.24 35.95
C ARG A 573 3.48 -22.48 34.63
N THR A 574 3.82 -21.19 34.56
CA THR A 574 3.83 -20.45 33.28
C THR A 574 4.98 -19.43 33.16
N PRO A 575 5.75 -19.43 32.05
CA PRO A 575 6.76 -18.41 31.80
C PRO A 575 6.14 -17.01 31.68
N ALA A 576 6.84 -15.98 32.16
CA ALA A 576 6.40 -14.59 32.02
C ALA A 576 6.23 -14.21 30.54
N GLN A 577 5.10 -13.57 30.21
CA GLN A 577 4.79 -13.12 28.86
C GLN A 577 4.42 -11.63 28.83
N VAL A 578 5.05 -10.88 27.93
CA VAL A 578 4.71 -9.49 27.62
C VAL A 578 3.37 -9.43 26.89
N ARG A 579 2.41 -8.71 27.46
CA ARG A 579 1.07 -8.48 26.89
C ARG A 579 0.85 -7.10 26.32
N ALA A 580 1.56 -6.11 26.84
CA ALA A 580 1.57 -4.76 26.30
C ALA A 580 2.88 -4.08 26.66
N VAL A 581 3.34 -3.21 25.77
CA VAL A 581 4.42 -2.25 26.05
C VAL A 581 3.81 -0.88 25.78
N PRO A 582 3.55 -0.06 26.82
CA PRO A 582 3.05 1.29 26.61
C PRO A 582 4.12 2.14 25.89
N PRO A 583 3.74 3.30 25.34
CA PRO A 583 4.72 4.29 24.91
C PRO A 583 5.73 4.61 26.04
N LEU A 584 6.94 5.01 25.67
CA LEU A 584 8.03 5.22 26.63
C LEU A 584 7.60 6.21 27.74
N PRO A 585 7.82 5.89 29.04
CA PRO A 585 7.32 6.71 30.14
C PRO A 585 8.09 8.02 30.37
N GLY A 586 9.22 8.20 29.70
CA GLY A 586 10.05 9.41 29.74
C GLY A 586 11.00 9.46 28.55
N THR A 587 11.74 10.56 28.41
CA THR A 587 12.71 10.73 27.32
C THR A 587 13.85 9.70 27.44
N LEU A 588 14.53 9.36 26.34
CA LEU A 588 15.61 8.37 26.41
C LEU A 588 16.75 8.79 27.36
N PRO A 589 17.19 10.06 27.42
CA PRO A 589 18.13 10.51 28.47
C PRO A 589 17.63 10.27 29.90
N GLU A 590 16.36 10.57 30.19
CA GLU A 590 15.74 10.30 31.50
C GLU A 590 15.77 8.81 31.82
N LEU A 591 15.44 7.96 30.84
CA LEU A 591 15.40 6.52 31.01
C LEU A 591 16.79 5.89 31.14
N PHE A 592 17.81 6.42 30.44
CA PHE A 592 19.20 6.01 30.64
C PHE A 592 19.67 6.37 32.05
N ALA A 593 19.38 7.58 32.52
CA ALA A 593 19.72 8.03 33.87
C ALA A 593 19.00 7.17 34.92
N ALA A 594 17.70 6.92 34.78
CA ALA A 594 16.92 6.10 35.70
C ALA A 594 17.43 4.65 35.76
N ALA A 595 17.75 4.05 34.61
CA ALA A 595 18.35 2.72 34.55
C ALA A 595 19.69 2.66 35.29
N TRP A 596 20.55 3.66 35.08
CA TRP A 596 21.83 3.75 35.78
C TRP A 596 21.69 3.95 37.28
N GLN A 597 20.74 4.78 37.72
CA GLN A 597 20.47 4.98 39.15
C GLN A 597 20.02 3.68 39.83
N ARG A 598 19.19 2.85 39.19
CA ARG A 598 18.84 1.51 39.71
C ARG A 598 20.08 0.63 39.90
N VAL A 599 20.98 0.61 38.91
CA VAL A 599 22.25 -0.13 39.03
C VAL A 599 23.10 0.40 40.18
N ARG A 600 23.21 1.73 40.34
CA ARG A 600 23.94 2.37 41.45
C ARG A 600 23.36 2.04 42.83
N ASN A 601 22.06 1.86 42.92
CA ASN A 601 21.36 1.53 44.16
C ASN A 601 21.45 0.03 44.52
N GLY A 602 22.17 -0.77 43.74
CA GLY A 602 22.28 -2.22 43.95
C GLY A 602 21.10 -3.02 43.38
N GLU A 603 20.19 -2.37 42.64
CA GLU A 603 19.05 -2.99 41.95
C GLU A 603 19.40 -3.35 40.49
N GLY A 604 20.68 -3.65 40.25
CA GLY A 604 21.17 -4.02 38.92
C GLY A 604 20.63 -5.38 38.45
N PRO A 605 20.72 -5.68 37.14
CA PRO A 605 20.32 -6.98 36.62
C PRO A 605 21.13 -8.11 37.28
N SER A 606 20.43 -9.12 37.79
CA SER A 606 21.05 -10.26 38.48
C SER A 606 20.35 -11.56 38.11
N ALA A 607 21.08 -12.68 38.24
CA ALA A 607 20.52 -14.01 37.98
C ALA A 607 19.42 -14.42 38.99
N SER A 608 19.36 -13.76 40.15
CA SER A 608 18.45 -14.09 41.26
C SER A 608 17.16 -13.26 41.30
N ALA A 609 16.99 -12.28 40.41
CA ALA A 609 15.76 -11.49 40.33
C ALA A 609 14.67 -12.30 39.62
N ALA A 610 13.87 -13.06 40.40
CA ALA A 610 12.65 -13.73 39.96
C ALA A 610 11.44 -13.09 40.61
#